data_AF-A0A1W6PS24-F1
#
_entry.id   AF-A0A1W6PS24-F1
#
_cell.length_a   1.000
_cell.length_b   1.000
_cell.length_c   1.000
_cell.angle_alpha   90.00
_cell.angle_beta   90.00
_cell.angle_gamma   90.00
#
_symmetry.space_group_name_H-M   'P 1'
#
loop_
_entity.id
_entity.type
_entity.pdbx_description
1 polymer ?
#
loop_
_entity_poly.entity_id
_entity_poly.type
_entity_poly.pdbx_seq_one_letter_code
_entity_poly.pdbx_strand_id
1 'polypeptide(L)'
;MIGLAIGAAQQVVSFQAQSQAANEQNRLYAENAKRANQTARDQMFQTQQRMLQEQEKAGAEKADNLRDAREAKATATVAAGEGGVAGLSVDALLAEFDGRAATANDRIDQNTDWTLAQLNNEMKGIRSNAEDRINSVQRAAKPSFFDAGLRIAGAGLDSYNDYKARQRTAGRT
;
A
#
# COMPACT_ATOMS: atom_id res chain seq x y z
N MET A 1 25.40 -11.96 51.72
CA MET A 1 24.39 -12.82 51.07
C MET A 1 23.00 -12.18 50.92
N ILE A 2 22.67 -11.07 51.60
CA ILE A 2 21.34 -10.43 51.52
C ILE A 2 21.14 -9.61 50.21
N GLY A 3 22.21 -9.09 49.59
CA GLY A 3 22.11 -8.27 48.36
C GLY A 3 21.76 -9.04 47.08
N LEU A 4 22.08 -10.34 46.98
CA LEU A 4 21.78 -11.16 45.79
C LEU A 4 20.30 -11.58 45.72
N ALA A 5 19.63 -11.74 46.87
CA ALA A 5 18.22 -12.12 46.93
C ALA A 5 17.29 -10.96 46.55
N ILE A 6 17.66 -9.72 46.87
CA ILE A 6 16.90 -8.51 46.50
C ILE A 6 16.95 -8.30 44.97
N GLY A 7 18.10 -8.55 44.33
CA GLY A 7 18.26 -8.46 42.88
C GLY A 7 17.44 -9.49 42.10
N ALA A 8 17.35 -10.74 42.58
CA ALA A 8 16.55 -11.79 41.95
C ALA A 8 15.04 -11.54 42.07
N ALA A 9 14.56 -11.04 43.21
CA ALA A 9 13.16 -10.67 43.39
C ALA A 9 12.75 -9.48 42.49
N GLN A 10 13.61 -8.46 42.38
CA GLN A 10 13.42 -7.35 41.44
C GLN A 10 13.42 -7.82 39.97
N GLN A 11 14.23 -8.82 39.62
CA GLN A 11 14.25 -9.39 38.28
C GLN A 11 12.96 -10.16 37.93
N VAL A 12 12.40 -10.96 38.83
CA VAL A 12 11.14 -11.68 38.58
C VAL A 12 9.95 -10.72 38.43
N VAL A 13 9.86 -9.70 39.29
CA VAL A 13 8.84 -8.64 39.17
C VAL A 13 9.02 -7.87 37.84
N SER A 14 10.27 -7.58 37.45
CA SER A 14 10.55 -6.91 36.18
C SER A 14 10.21 -7.77 34.95
N PHE A 15 10.36 -9.10 35.02
CA PHE A 15 10.00 -10.03 33.95
C PHE A 15 8.48 -10.10 33.74
N GLN A 16 7.71 -10.16 34.83
CA GLN A 16 6.25 -10.19 34.76
C GLN A 16 5.69 -8.87 34.22
N ALA A 17 6.24 -7.74 34.64
CA ALA A 17 5.92 -6.42 34.08
C ALA A 17 6.31 -6.30 32.59
N GLN A 18 7.50 -6.78 32.20
CA GLN A 18 7.95 -6.80 30.80
C GLN A 18 7.08 -7.71 29.92
N SER A 19 6.64 -8.86 30.43
CA SER A 19 5.74 -9.75 29.70
C SER A 19 4.36 -9.13 29.50
N GLN A 20 3.82 -8.42 30.49
CA GLN A 20 2.55 -7.70 30.33
C GLN A 20 2.68 -6.54 29.33
N ALA A 21 3.76 -5.75 29.43
CA ALA A 21 4.06 -4.68 28.47
C ALA A 21 4.22 -5.22 27.04
N ALA A 22 4.91 -6.35 26.86
CA ALA A 22 5.09 -6.98 25.56
C ALA A 22 3.76 -7.52 24.97
N ASN A 23 2.89 -8.08 25.81
CA ASN A 23 1.56 -8.53 25.37
C ASN A 23 0.69 -7.35 24.94
N GLU A 24 0.69 -6.26 25.71
CA GLU A 24 -0.09 -5.05 25.36
C GLU A 24 0.43 -4.41 24.07
N GLN A 25 1.74 -4.32 23.89
CA GLN A 25 2.34 -3.79 22.66
C GLN A 25 2.03 -4.66 21.43
N ASN A 26 2.01 -5.99 21.59
CA ASN A 26 1.57 -6.89 20.53
C ASN A 26 0.06 -6.79 20.24
N ARG A 27 -0.77 -6.49 21.24
CA ARG A 27 -2.21 -6.22 21.04
C ARG A 27 -2.41 -4.93 20.23
N LEU A 28 -1.71 -3.85 20.59
CA LEU A 28 -1.75 -2.59 19.85
C LEU A 28 -1.27 -2.74 18.41
N TYR A 29 -0.21 -3.53 18.19
CA TYR A 29 0.24 -3.89 16.85
C TYR A 29 -0.84 -4.62 16.05
N ALA A 30 -1.47 -5.65 16.64
CA ALA A 30 -2.51 -6.43 15.97
C ALA A 30 -3.74 -5.57 15.63
N GLU A 31 -4.14 -4.68 16.53
CA GLU A 31 -5.23 -3.73 16.30
C GLU A 31 -4.90 -2.71 15.20
N ASN A 32 -3.70 -2.13 15.20
CA ASN A 32 -3.25 -1.28 14.10
C ASN A 32 -3.26 -2.06 12.79
N ALA A 33 -2.66 -3.25 12.76
CA ALA A 33 -2.59 -4.03 11.54
C ALA A 33 -3.97 -4.40 10.99
N LYS A 34 -4.94 -4.72 11.85
CA LYS A 34 -6.31 -4.94 11.43
C LYS A 34 -6.93 -3.68 10.81
N ARG A 35 -6.79 -2.51 11.46
CA ARG A 35 -7.33 -1.25 10.96
C ARG A 35 -6.67 -0.81 9.66
N ALA A 36 -5.33 -0.89 9.57
CA ALA A 36 -4.57 -0.56 8.37
C ALA A 36 -5.00 -1.42 7.19
N ASN A 37 -5.16 -2.74 7.38
CA ASN A 37 -5.65 -3.64 6.34
C ASN A 37 -7.10 -3.36 5.94
N GLN A 38 -7.98 -3.03 6.90
CA GLN A 38 -9.37 -2.66 6.59
C GLN A 38 -9.42 -1.39 5.74
N THR A 39 -8.75 -0.32 6.16
CA THR A 39 -8.66 0.93 5.40
C THR A 39 -8.08 0.71 4.00
N ALA A 40 -7.03 -0.11 3.88
CA ALA A 40 -6.43 -0.42 2.59
C ALA A 40 -7.42 -1.14 1.65
N ARG A 41 -8.22 -2.08 2.17
CA ARG A 41 -9.25 -2.76 1.38
C ARG A 41 -10.34 -1.80 0.92
N ASP A 42 -10.82 -0.94 1.81
CA ASP A 42 -11.85 0.04 1.48
C ASP A 42 -11.36 1.02 0.40
N GLN A 43 -10.12 1.50 0.54
CA GLN A 43 -9.49 2.37 -0.47
C GLN A 43 -9.29 1.65 -1.81
N MET A 44 -8.85 0.39 -1.80
CA MET A 44 -8.73 -0.39 -3.04
C MET A 44 -10.08 -0.61 -3.72
N PHE A 45 -11.13 -0.90 -2.95
CA PHE A 45 -12.49 -1.01 -3.48
C PHE A 45 -12.92 0.29 -4.14
N GLN A 46 -12.80 1.42 -3.45
CA GLN A 46 -13.09 2.75 -4.02
C GLN A 46 -12.30 3.03 -5.30
N THR A 47 -11.01 2.69 -5.33
CA THR A 47 -10.19 2.83 -6.54
C THR A 47 -10.66 1.91 -7.67
N GLN A 48 -11.09 0.70 -7.37
CA GLN A 48 -11.67 -0.21 -8.34
C GLN A 48 -13.01 0.29 -8.90
N GLN A 49 -13.86 0.89 -8.06
CA GLN A 49 -15.07 1.56 -8.54
C GLN A 49 -14.74 2.73 -9.46
N ARG A 50 -13.71 3.53 -9.16
CA ARG A 50 -13.24 4.59 -10.07
C ARG A 50 -12.77 4.02 -11.41
N MET A 51 -12.03 2.90 -11.41
CA MET A 51 -11.62 2.23 -12.66
C MET A 51 -12.81 1.79 -13.50
N LEU A 52 -13.87 1.27 -12.88
CA LEU A 52 -15.10 0.89 -13.59
C LEU A 52 -15.81 2.12 -14.17
N GLN A 53 -15.96 3.18 -13.39
CA GLN A 53 -16.57 4.43 -13.86
C GLN A 53 -15.80 5.04 -15.04
N GLU A 54 -14.47 5.00 -15.01
CA GLU A 54 -13.66 5.52 -16.12
C GLU A 54 -13.86 4.69 -17.40
N GLN A 55 -13.94 3.36 -17.29
CA GLN A 55 -14.23 2.48 -18.43
C GLN A 55 -15.66 2.69 -18.97
N GLU A 56 -16.65 2.82 -18.10
CA GLU A 56 -18.03 3.11 -18.49
C GLU A 56 -18.14 4.45 -19.22
N LYS A 57 -17.48 5.49 -18.68
CA LYS A 57 -17.40 6.81 -19.30
C LYS A 57 -16.75 6.74 -20.69
N ALA A 58 -15.59 6.07 -20.79
CA ALA A 58 -14.91 5.88 -22.07
C ALA A 58 -15.79 5.15 -23.10
N GLY A 59 -16.51 4.10 -22.65
CA GLY A 59 -17.46 3.38 -23.49
C GLY A 59 -18.61 4.26 -24.00
N ALA A 60 -19.16 5.11 -23.13
CA ALA A 60 -20.20 6.06 -23.50
C ALA A 60 -19.69 7.10 -24.51
N GLU A 61 -18.53 7.73 -24.25
CA GLU A 61 -17.93 8.73 -25.15
C GLU A 61 -17.65 8.15 -26.54
N LYS A 62 -17.16 6.91 -26.63
CA LYS A 62 -16.97 6.25 -27.92
C LYS A 62 -18.27 5.96 -28.65
N ALA A 63 -19.31 5.56 -27.91
CA ALA A 63 -20.63 5.30 -28.49
C ALA A 63 -21.22 6.59 -29.09
N ASP A 64 -21.04 7.71 -28.42
CA ASP A 64 -21.49 9.02 -28.89
C ASP A 64 -20.67 9.49 -30.11
N ASN A 65 -19.33 9.35 -30.09
CA ASN A 65 -18.51 9.62 -31.28
C ASN A 65 -18.95 8.82 -32.52
N LEU A 66 -19.30 7.54 -32.34
CA LEU A 66 -19.79 6.70 -33.43
C LEU A 66 -21.18 7.13 -33.92
N ARG A 67 -22.05 7.63 -33.03
CA ARG A 67 -23.35 8.18 -33.40
C ARG A 67 -23.19 9.45 -34.22
N ASP A 68 -22.36 10.37 -33.77
CA ASP A 68 -22.07 11.63 -34.46
C ASP A 68 -21.48 11.39 -35.85
N ALA A 69 -20.53 10.44 -35.95
CA ALA A 69 -19.95 10.06 -37.23
C ALA A 69 -21.00 9.47 -38.19
N ARG A 70 -21.92 8.65 -37.68
CA ARG A 70 -23.03 8.10 -38.48
C ARG A 70 -24.01 9.18 -38.94
N GLU A 71 -24.33 10.14 -38.07
CA GLU A 71 -25.20 11.27 -38.41
C GLU A 71 -24.56 12.17 -39.48
N ALA A 72 -23.27 12.48 -39.32
CA ALA A 72 -22.51 13.22 -40.31
C ALA A 72 -22.46 12.51 -41.67
N LYS A 73 -22.24 11.18 -41.65
CA LYS A 73 -22.28 10.34 -42.87
C LYS A 73 -23.65 10.32 -43.52
N ALA A 74 -24.72 10.17 -42.74
CA ALA A 74 -26.09 10.18 -43.25
C ALA A 74 -26.42 11.52 -43.92
N THR A 75 -26.08 12.63 -43.24
CA THR A 75 -26.27 13.99 -43.76
C THR A 75 -25.48 14.21 -45.06
N ALA A 76 -24.21 13.82 -45.08
CA ALA A 76 -23.38 13.91 -46.28
C ALA A 76 -23.92 13.06 -47.44
N THR A 77 -24.44 11.87 -47.14
CA THR A 77 -25.04 10.97 -48.15
C THR A 77 -26.31 11.56 -48.75
N VAL A 78 -27.20 12.12 -47.91
CA VAL A 78 -28.44 12.77 -48.37
C VAL A 78 -28.11 14.00 -49.22
N ALA A 79 -27.20 14.86 -48.75
CA ALA A 79 -26.79 16.05 -49.48
C ALA A 79 -26.14 15.72 -50.84
N ALA A 80 -25.32 14.66 -50.89
CA ALA A 80 -24.73 14.16 -52.13
C ALA A 80 -25.83 13.68 -53.10
N GLY A 81 -26.82 12.93 -52.61
CA GLY A 81 -27.97 12.47 -53.38
C GLY A 81 -28.83 13.61 -53.93
N GLU A 82 -29.16 14.60 -53.10
CA GLU A 82 -29.95 15.77 -53.50
C GLU A 82 -29.19 16.70 -54.47
N GLY A 83 -27.88 16.83 -54.30
CA GLY A 83 -27.01 17.62 -55.17
C GLY A 83 -26.63 16.94 -56.49
N GLY A 84 -27.00 15.66 -56.68
CA GLY A 84 -26.59 14.86 -57.83
C GLY A 84 -25.08 14.58 -57.89
N VAL A 85 -24.38 14.73 -56.76
CA VAL A 85 -22.93 14.51 -56.65
C VAL A 85 -22.71 13.07 -56.18
N ALA A 86 -22.08 12.25 -57.03
CA ALA A 86 -21.77 10.86 -56.72
C ALA A 86 -20.35 10.51 -57.16
N GLY A 87 -19.81 9.43 -56.60
CA GLY A 87 -18.51 8.87 -56.97
C GLY A 87 -17.44 9.02 -55.88
N LEU A 88 -16.19 8.80 -56.28
CA LEU A 88 -15.04 8.58 -55.39
C LEU A 88 -14.83 9.67 -54.32
N SER A 89 -15.20 10.92 -54.60
CA SER A 89 -15.10 12.03 -53.64
C SER A 89 -16.07 11.92 -52.48
N VAL A 90 -17.29 11.42 -52.72
CA VAL A 90 -18.30 11.16 -51.68
C VAL A 90 -17.85 9.98 -50.83
N ASP A 91 -17.38 8.91 -51.46
CA ASP A 91 -16.86 7.74 -50.74
C ASP A 91 -15.65 8.10 -49.86
N ALA A 92 -14.74 8.94 -50.37
CA ALA A 92 -13.61 9.45 -49.61
C ALA A 92 -14.05 10.32 -48.42
N LEU A 93 -15.07 11.16 -48.57
CA LEU A 93 -15.63 11.96 -47.48
C LEU A 93 -16.27 11.07 -46.40
N LEU A 94 -17.01 10.04 -46.79
CA LEU A 94 -17.61 9.09 -45.86
C LEU A 94 -16.55 8.29 -45.10
N ALA A 95 -15.48 7.88 -45.79
CA ALA A 95 -14.33 7.21 -45.17
C ALA A 95 -13.58 8.13 -44.20
N GLU A 96 -13.46 9.42 -44.53
CA GLU A 96 -12.85 10.43 -43.64
C GLU A 96 -13.63 10.57 -42.33
N PHE A 97 -14.96 10.52 -42.34
CA PHE A 97 -15.75 10.53 -41.09
C PHE A 97 -15.47 9.30 -40.22
N ASP A 98 -15.37 8.11 -40.82
CA ASP A 98 -15.00 6.90 -40.08
C ASP A 98 -13.56 7.01 -39.52
N GLY A 99 -12.62 7.54 -40.31
CA GLY A 99 -11.23 7.75 -39.89
C GLY A 99 -11.10 8.73 -38.72
N ARG A 100 -11.88 9.81 -38.73
CA ARG A 100 -11.94 10.77 -37.61
C ARG A 100 -12.53 10.13 -36.36
N ALA A 101 -13.62 9.38 -36.49
CA ALA A 101 -14.24 8.68 -35.38
C ALA A 101 -13.28 7.63 -34.76
N ALA A 102 -12.59 6.86 -35.60
CA ALA A 102 -11.58 5.91 -35.15
C ALA A 102 -10.44 6.61 -34.40
N THR A 103 -9.88 7.67 -34.98
CA THR A 103 -8.80 8.45 -34.33
C THR A 103 -9.25 9.05 -33.00
N ALA A 104 -10.50 9.52 -32.90
CA ALA A 104 -11.06 10.03 -31.65
C ALA A 104 -11.19 8.91 -30.60
N ASN A 105 -11.69 7.74 -31.00
CA ASN A 105 -11.83 6.58 -30.11
C ASN A 105 -10.47 6.05 -29.64
N ASP A 106 -9.45 6.02 -30.50
CA ASP A 106 -8.09 5.63 -30.14
C ASP A 106 -7.49 6.57 -29.09
N ARG A 107 -7.79 7.87 -29.16
CA ARG A 107 -7.37 8.84 -28.14
C ARG A 107 -8.09 8.62 -26.81
N ILE A 108 -9.39 8.31 -26.85
CA ILE A 108 -10.15 7.94 -25.66
C ILE A 108 -9.51 6.70 -25.02
N ASP A 109 -9.22 5.66 -25.80
CA ASP A 109 -8.55 4.46 -25.33
C ASP A 109 -7.21 4.76 -24.64
N GLN A 110 -6.34 5.51 -25.31
CA GLN A 110 -5.04 5.88 -24.74
C GLN A 110 -5.17 6.63 -23.41
N ASN A 111 -6.10 7.58 -23.34
CA ASN A 111 -6.33 8.33 -22.11
C ASN A 111 -6.91 7.45 -21.00
N THR A 112 -7.86 6.58 -21.33
CA THR A 112 -8.45 5.63 -20.38
C THR A 112 -7.39 4.67 -19.86
N ASP A 113 -6.55 4.10 -20.72
CA ASP A 113 -5.47 3.20 -20.34
C ASP A 113 -4.46 3.87 -19.40
N TRP A 114 -4.09 5.12 -19.68
CA TRP A 114 -3.22 5.89 -18.78
C TRP A 114 -3.86 6.12 -17.41
N THR A 115 -5.14 6.49 -17.38
CA THR A 115 -5.89 6.65 -16.13
C THR A 115 -5.98 5.32 -15.35
N LEU A 116 -6.28 4.21 -16.03
CA LEU A 116 -6.33 2.89 -15.41
C LEU A 116 -4.96 2.43 -14.88
N ALA A 117 -3.88 2.72 -15.61
CA ALA A 117 -2.52 2.44 -15.16
C ALA A 117 -2.17 3.26 -13.91
N GLN A 118 -2.55 4.54 -13.86
CA GLN A 118 -2.38 5.40 -12.69
C GLN A 118 -3.15 4.87 -11.49
N LEU A 119 -4.43 4.51 -11.65
CA LEU A 119 -5.27 3.95 -10.58
C LEU A 119 -4.72 2.61 -10.07
N ASN A 120 -4.17 1.78 -10.96
CA ASN A 120 -3.48 0.55 -10.55
C ASN A 120 -2.23 0.84 -9.70
N ASN A 121 -1.45 1.85 -10.06
CA ASN A 121 -0.31 2.27 -9.25
C ASN A 121 -0.75 2.88 -7.91
N GLU A 122 -1.87 3.59 -7.88
CA GLU A 122 -2.48 4.08 -6.64
C GLU A 122 -2.85 2.91 -5.70
N MET A 123 -3.43 1.82 -6.23
CA MET A 123 -3.70 0.61 -5.44
C MET A 123 -2.42 -0.03 -4.87
N LYS A 124 -1.32 -0.05 -5.63
CA LYS A 124 -0.02 -0.51 -5.11
C LYS A 124 0.47 0.40 -3.98
N GLY A 125 0.35 1.72 -4.16
CA GLY A 125 0.66 2.71 -3.12
C GLY A 125 -0.18 2.53 -1.85
N ILE A 126 -1.46 2.20 -1.97
CA ILE A 126 -2.33 1.89 -0.84
C ILE A 126 -1.80 0.67 -0.06
N ARG A 127 -1.36 -0.39 -0.75
CA ARG A 127 -0.73 -1.56 -0.10
C ARG A 127 0.53 -1.18 0.66
N SER A 128 1.45 -0.48 0.00
CA SER A 128 2.71 -0.06 0.63
C SER A 128 2.47 0.84 1.85
N ASN A 129 1.54 1.80 1.76
CA ASN A 129 1.17 2.64 2.90
C ASN A 129 0.56 1.83 4.06
N ALA A 130 -0.20 0.78 3.77
CA ALA A 130 -0.74 -0.11 4.79
C ALA A 130 0.38 -0.92 5.48
N GLU A 131 1.32 -1.44 4.70
CA GLU A 131 2.51 -2.13 5.22
C GLU A 131 3.37 -1.21 6.08
N ASP A 132 3.61 0.04 5.65
CA ASP A 132 4.35 1.04 6.41
C ASP A 132 3.65 1.40 7.72
N ARG A 133 2.32 1.55 7.71
CA ARG A 133 1.52 1.78 8.93
C ARG A 133 1.60 0.61 9.90
N ILE A 134 1.60 -0.62 9.38
CA ILE A 134 1.79 -1.83 10.19
C ILE A 134 3.19 -1.83 10.81
N ASN A 135 4.21 -1.61 9.98
CA ASN A 135 5.61 -1.67 10.38
C ASN A 135 6.04 -0.52 11.30
N SER A 136 5.33 0.61 11.27
CA SER A 136 5.58 1.75 12.17
C SER A 136 5.28 1.46 13.64
N VAL A 137 4.48 0.42 13.93
CA VAL A 137 4.28 -0.05 15.31
C VAL A 137 5.27 -1.15 15.60
N GLN A 138 6.21 -0.88 16.51
CA GLN A 138 7.18 -1.86 16.96
C GLN A 138 6.47 -3.04 17.63
N ARG A 139 6.73 -4.25 17.13
CA ARG A 139 6.35 -5.49 17.82
C ARG A 139 7.28 -5.69 18.99
N ALA A 140 6.73 -5.94 20.18
CA ALA A 140 7.56 -6.29 21.32
C ALA A 140 8.13 -7.71 21.12
N ALA A 141 9.45 -7.84 21.15
CA ALA A 141 10.09 -9.13 21.30
C ALA A 141 9.65 -9.74 22.64
N LYS A 142 9.18 -10.99 22.63
CA LYS A 142 8.87 -11.70 23.88
C LYS A 142 10.16 -11.77 24.70
N PRO A 143 10.19 -11.33 25.98
CA PRO A 143 11.37 -11.49 26.81
C PRO A 143 11.69 -12.98 26.91
N SER A 144 12.80 -13.39 26.28
CA SER A 144 13.25 -14.78 26.34
C SER A 144 13.97 -15.01 27.66
N PHE A 145 13.80 -16.19 28.26
CA PHE A 145 14.56 -16.59 29.46
C PHE A 145 16.08 -16.57 29.23
N PHE A 146 16.51 -16.67 27.96
CA PHE A 146 17.91 -16.64 27.56
C PHE A 146 18.55 -15.25 27.75
N ASP A 147 17.85 -14.17 27.41
CA ASP A 147 18.32 -12.79 27.65
C ASP A 147 18.40 -12.45 29.15
N ALA A 148 17.45 -12.95 29.93
CA ALA A 148 17.48 -12.81 31.39
C ALA A 148 18.67 -13.56 32.00
N GLY A 149 18.95 -14.78 31.51
CA GLY A 149 20.11 -15.58 31.93
C GLY A 149 21.46 -14.95 31.58
N LEU A 150 21.59 -14.35 30.39
CA LEU A 150 22.80 -13.65 29.97
C LEU A 150 23.11 -12.40 30.82
N ARG A 151 22.09 -11.62 31.20
CA ARG A 151 22.28 -10.47 32.10
C ARG A 151 22.70 -10.88 33.51
N ILE A 152 22.18 -12.00 34.03
CA ILE A 152 22.60 -12.56 35.32
C ILE A 152 24.04 -13.05 35.24
N ALA A 153 24.42 -13.74 34.16
CA ALA A 153 25.80 -14.21 33.97
C ALA A 153 26.79 -13.04 33.86
N GLY A 154 26.44 -11.98 33.11
CA GLY A 154 27.26 -10.76 32.99
C GLY A 154 27.44 -10.04 34.32
N ALA A 155 26.35 -9.78 35.06
CA ALA A 155 26.42 -9.15 36.38
C ALA A 155 27.21 -9.98 37.41
N GLY A 156 27.12 -11.31 37.35
CA GLY A 156 27.89 -12.21 38.20
C GLY A 156 29.38 -12.21 37.88
N LEU A 157 29.74 -12.14 36.59
CA LEU A 157 31.14 -12.07 36.14
C LEU A 157 31.79 -10.72 36.46
N ASP A 158 31.08 -9.62 36.27
CA ASP A 158 31.56 -8.28 36.63
C ASP A 158 31.76 -8.15 38.14
N SER A 159 30.82 -8.65 38.94
CA SER A 159 30.96 -8.65 40.41
C SER A 159 32.13 -9.51 40.89
N TYR A 160 32.40 -10.64 40.24
CA TYR A 160 33.55 -11.51 40.55
C TYR A 160 34.88 -10.88 40.15
N ASN A 161 34.95 -10.22 39.00
CA ASN A 161 36.15 -9.51 38.55
C ASN A 161 36.44 -8.29 39.43
N ASP A 162 35.42 -7.53 39.83
CA ASP A 162 35.57 -6.37 40.71
C ASP A 162 36.00 -6.80 42.13
N TYR A 163 35.51 -7.94 42.62
CA TYR A 163 35.98 -8.53 43.88
C TYR A 163 37.45 -8.97 43.82
N LYS A 164 37.87 -9.62 42.73
CA LYS A 164 39.28 -10.00 42.51
C LYS A 164 40.19 -8.79 42.32
N ALA A 165 39.70 -7.73 41.67
CA ALA A 165 40.44 -6.47 41.51
C ALA A 165 40.68 -5.81 42.88
N ARG A 166 39.67 -5.77 43.75
CA ARG A 166 39.78 -5.26 45.12
C ARG A 166 40.71 -6.09 46.02
N GLN A 167 40.74 -7.41 45.84
CA GLN A 167 41.70 -8.27 46.56
C GLN A 167 43.15 -8.05 46.09
N ARG A 168 43.36 -7.72 44.82
CA ARG A 168 44.71 -7.39 44.30
C ARG A 168 45.23 -6.05 44.79
N THR A 169 44.35 -5.07 45.03
CA THR A 169 44.74 -3.78 45.61
C THR A 169 44.86 -3.84 47.14
N ALA A 170 44.11 -4.68 47.83
CA ALA A 170 44.24 -4.90 49.28
C ALA A 170 45.48 -5.70 49.70
N GLY A 171 46.18 -6.35 48.76
CA GLY A 171 47.47 -7.02 48.99
C GLY A 171 48.70 -6.14 48.79
N ARG A 172 48.52 -4.82 48.56
CA ARG A 172 49.61 -3.83 48.45
C ARG A 172 49.39 -2.66 49.43
N THR A 173 49.37 -2.97 50.72
CA THR A 173 49.66 -2.04 51.82
C THR A 173 50.43 -2.77 52.88
#